data_AF-M6RP62-F1
#
_entry.id   AF-M6RP62-F1
#
_cell.length_a   1.000
_cell.length_b   1.000
_cell.length_c   1.000
_cell.angle_alpha   90.00
_cell.angle_beta   90.00
_cell.angle_gamma   90.00
#
_symmetry.space_group_name_H-M   'P 1'
#
loop_
_entity.id
_entity.type
_entity.pdbx_description
1 polymer ?
#
loop_
_entity_poly.entity_id
_entity_poly.type
_entity_poly.pdbx_seq_one_letter_code
_entity_poly.pdbx_strand_id
1 'polypeptide(L)' 'MPETNTQEFAEYFQKQDRFSHKIGYKILSVSPGESEYEISVDDTFFNPVNIVHG' A
#
# COMPACT_ATOMS: atom_id res chain seq x y z
N MET A 1 -7.35 -18.88 2.79
CA MET A 1 -7.72 -17.46 2.63
C MET A 1 -8.18 -17.00 4.00
N PRO A 2 -7.51 -16.00 4.63
CA PRO A 2 -7.82 -15.59 6.00
C PRO A 2 -9.16 -14.86 6.09
N GLU A 3 -9.71 -14.72 7.31
CA GLU A 3 -10.93 -13.95 7.54
C GLU A 3 -10.71 -12.46 7.24
N THR A 4 -11.68 -11.83 6.60
CA THR A 4 -11.64 -10.39 6.28
C THR A 4 -11.53 -9.55 7.55
N ASN A 5 -10.85 -8.40 7.48
CA ASN A 5 -10.60 -7.48 8.60
C ASN A 5 -9.66 -8.05 9.69
N THR A 6 -8.88 -9.08 9.37
CA THR A 6 -7.81 -9.58 10.25
C THR A 6 -6.44 -9.12 9.75
N GLN A 7 -5.47 -9.05 10.66
CA GLN A 7 -4.07 -8.78 10.30
C GLN A 7 -3.52 -9.83 9.32
N GLU A 8 -3.91 -11.10 9.50
CA GLU A 8 -3.51 -12.18 8.61
C GLU A 8 -4.02 -11.98 7.17
N PHE A 9 -5.23 -11.43 7.01
CA PHE A 9 -5.77 -11.08 5.70
C PHE A 9 -4.99 -9.93 5.06
N ALA A 10 -4.62 -8.90 5.83
CA ALA A 10 -3.78 -7.80 5.36
C ALA A 10 -2.43 -8.30 4.84
N GLU A 11 -1.76 -9.17 5.59
CA GLU A 11 -0.48 -9.76 5.19
C GLU A 11 -0.61 -10.68 3.96
N TYR A 12 -1.67 -11.50 3.93
CA TYR A 12 -1.97 -12.35 2.78
C TYR A 12 -2.23 -11.52 1.51
N PHE A 13 -3.02 -10.45 1.65
CA PHE A 13 -3.34 -9.55 0.55
C PHE A 13 -2.07 -8.83 0.05
N GLN A 14 -1.25 -8.28 0.96
CA GLN A 14 -0.01 -7.59 0.58
C GLN A 14 0.97 -8.50 -0.16
N LYS A 15 1.02 -9.80 0.17
CA LYS A 15 1.84 -10.78 -0.56
C LYS A 15 1.34 -11.04 -1.99
N GLN A 16 0.05 -10.89 -2.24
CA GLN A 16 -0.54 -11.09 -3.57
C GLN A 16 -0.53 -9.82 -4.42
N ASP A 17 -0.59 -8.66 -3.79
CA ASP A 17 -0.58 -7.38 -4.47
C ASP A 17 0.83 -7.00 -4.96
N ARG A 18 1.13 -7.44 -6.19
CA ARG A 18 2.40 -7.17 -6.86
C ARG A 18 2.60 -5.70 -7.20
N PHE A 19 1.53 -4.94 -7.39
CA PHE A 19 1.64 -3.51 -7.69
C PHE A 19 2.12 -2.78 -6.45
N SER A 20 1.46 -3.02 -5.32
CA SER A 20 1.85 -2.47 -4.03
C SER A 20 3.30 -2.81 -3.68
N HIS A 21 3.69 -4.07 -3.88
CA HIS A 21 5.06 -4.50 -3.63
C HIS A 21 6.09 -3.80 -4.52
N LYS A 22 5.76 -3.57 -5.80
CA LYS A 22 6.66 -2.92 -6.76
C LYS A 22 6.90 -1.44 -6.43
N ILE A 23 5.84 -0.75 -6.00
CA ILE A 23 5.90 0.67 -5.68
C ILE A 23 6.40 0.91 -4.25
N GLY A 24 6.35 -0.10 -3.38
CA GLY A 24 6.73 0.01 -1.98
C GLY A 24 5.58 0.45 -1.07
N TYR A 25 4.33 0.31 -1.52
CA TYR A 25 3.15 0.52 -0.68
C TYR A 25 3.10 -0.53 0.42
N LYS A 26 2.91 -0.06 1.66
CA LYS A 26 2.70 -0.86 2.86
C LYS A 26 1.23 -0.80 3.24
N ILE A 27 0.57 -1.95 3.39
CA ILE A 27 -0.81 -1.99 3.84
C ILE A 27 -0.90 -1.58 5.31
N LEU A 28 -1.81 -0.65 5.61
CA LEU A 28 -2.20 -0.27 6.96
C LEU A 28 -3.44 -1.04 7.39
N SER A 29 -4.46 -1.06 6.52
CA SER A 29 -5.71 -1.74 6.77
C SER A 29 -6.33 -2.23 5.45
N VAL A 30 -7.11 -3.30 5.52
CA VAL A 30 -7.87 -3.77 4.37
C VAL A 30 -9.18 -4.40 4.84
N SER A 31 -10.26 -4.02 4.16
CA SER A 31 -11.60 -4.53 4.35
C SER A 31 -12.25 -4.79 2.99
N PRO A 32 -13.38 -5.52 2.94
CA PRO A 32 -14.09 -5.72 1.68
C PRO A 32 -14.51 -4.38 1.05
N GLY A 33 -13.85 -4.01 -0.05
CA GLY A 33 -14.14 -2.78 -0.82
C GLY A 33 -13.27 -1.58 -0.46
N GLU A 34 -12.43 -1.66 0.57
CA GLU A 34 -11.57 -0.56 1.00
C GLU A 34 -10.19 -1.06 1.44
N SER A 35 -9.15 -0.33 1.06
CA SER A 35 -7.78 -0.67 1.40
C SER A 35 -6.97 0.60 1.61
N GLU A 36 -6.31 0.69 2.75
CA GLU A 36 -5.45 1.82 3.11
C GLU A 36 -3.99 1.42 3.03
N TYR A 37 -3.19 2.28 2.41
CA TYR A 37 -1.76 2.07 2.22
C TYR A 37 -0.97 3.29 2.71
N GLU A 38 0.23 3.02 3.18
CA GLU A 38 1.28 4.00 3.43
C GLU A 38 2.39 3.82 2.39
N ILE A 39 2.91 4.93 1.86
CA ILE A 39 4.12 4.92 1.04
C ILE A 39 5.14 5.87 1.65
N SER A 40 6.37 5.38 1.77
CA SER A 40 7.51 6.23 2.08
C SER A 40 8.05 6.80 0.77
N VAL A 41 8.00 8.11 0.62
CA VAL A 41 8.54 8.84 -0.53
C VAL A 41 9.82 9.57 -0.14
N ASP A 42 10.77 9.68 -1.05
CA ASP A 42 11.97 10.49 -0.90
C ASP A 42 11.94 11.71 -1.85
N ASP A 43 12.99 12.53 -1.85
CA ASP A 43 13.09 13.74 -2.67
C ASP A 43 12.94 13.46 -4.19
N THR A 44 13.19 12.22 -4.65
CA THR A 44 13.04 11.84 -6.06
C THR A 44 11.59 11.60 -6.48
N PHE A 45 10.69 11.42 -5.51
CA PHE A 45 9.26 11.30 -5.73
C PHE A 45 8.56 12.66 -5.92
N PHE A 46 9.26 13.76 -5.67
CA PHE A 46 8.73 15.09 -5.82
C PHE A 46 9.13 15.69 -7.17
N ASN A 47 8.19 16.37 -7.80
CA ASN A 47 8.50 17.21 -8.94
C ASN A 47 9.26 18.49 -8.48
N PRO A 48 9.78 19.31 -9.41
CA PRO A 48 10.53 20.52 -9.06
C PRO A 48 9.76 21.60 -8.25
N VAL A 49 8.45 21.43 -8.06
CA VAL A 49 7.60 22.30 -7.23
C VAL A 49 7.17 21.61 -5.92
N ASN A 50 7.86 20.55 -5.51
CA ASN A 50 7.63 19.79 -4.27
C ASN A 50 6.23 19.15 -4.18
N ILE A 51 5.68 18.71 -5.29
CA ILE A 51 4.44 17.92 -5.34
C ILE A 51 4.81 16.47 -5.64
N VAL A 52 4.25 15.53 -4.85
CA VAL A 52 4.43 14.09 -5.05
C VAL A 52 3.90 13.66 -6.43
N HIS A 53 4.67 12.86 -7.15
CA HIS A 53 4.23 12.23 -8.39
C HIS A 53 3.06 11.27 -8.12
N GLY A 54 1.94 11.50 -8.81
CA GLY A 54 0.73 10.66 -8.76
C GLY A 54 0.81 9.42 -9.63
#